data_AF-A0A661FRE4-F1
#
_entry.id   AF-A0A661FRE4-F1
#
_cell.length_a   1.000
_cell.length_b   1.000
_cell.length_c   1.000
_cell.angle_alpha   90.00
_cell.angle_beta   90.00
_cell.angle_gamma   90.00
#
_symmetry.space_group_name_H-M   'P 1'
#
loop_
_entity.id
_entity.type
_entity.pdbx_description
1 polymer ?
#
loop_
_entity_poly.entity_id
_entity_poly.type
_entity_poly.pdbx_seq_one_letter_code
_entity_poly.pdbx_strand_id
1 'polypeptide(L)'
;MCGGQSYTTCVVVLARLRESKKRFSLFGEIRPYTVWFPDLEKHTEYVPEPSRACKVCRGMSMVYGICVRIGRLAAVSIFLLNSGCASLMSSAASGFADNLSAAVLNQNDPETVRDGAPAYLLLLDSFLEGSPDDPALNAAAANLYATYGAVFAEDPERARRLTERARRYSSKAMCVKYKPSCDWVGMPFDEYSATLDGLGEKHADFVYAHGVASLTYIRAHSDDYVALAELPHMEALLTRYLEISDGESDGSVYTFLGILATLRPPALGGEMEKGRAYFERAIEISGGRDLSAKVEFARGYARTLYERELHDTLLQEVMAADAEVPGFTLTNVLAQRDAAELLASADDYF
;
A
#
# COMPACT_ATOMS: atom_id res chain seq x y z
N MET A 1 27.55 2.91 45.00
CA MET A 1 27.65 1.77 45.94
C MET A 1 26.61 0.75 45.47
N CYS A 2 26.86 -0.16 44.52
CA CYS A 2 27.84 -1.27 44.42
C CYS A 2 27.66 -2.39 45.46
N GLY A 3 27.46 -3.61 44.94
CA GLY A 3 27.59 -4.92 45.60
C GLY A 3 26.31 -5.75 45.48
N GLY A 4 26.15 -6.80 44.65
CA GLY A 4 27.07 -7.92 44.27
C GLY A 4 26.72 -9.13 45.15
N GLN A 5 26.58 -10.40 44.76
CA GLN A 5 26.84 -11.29 43.60
C GLN A 5 25.80 -12.46 43.72
N SER A 6 25.48 -13.35 42.76
CA SER A 6 26.38 -14.31 42.12
C SER A 6 25.67 -15.15 41.02
N TYR A 7 26.52 -15.70 40.15
CA TYR A 7 26.36 -16.39 38.86
C TYR A 7 25.51 -17.67 38.82
N THR A 8 24.91 -17.98 37.66
CA THR A 8 25.00 -19.32 37.01
C THR A 8 24.77 -19.22 35.49
N THR A 9 25.67 -19.87 34.75
CA THR A 9 25.81 -19.97 33.28
C THR A 9 25.15 -21.28 32.77
N CYS A 10 24.49 -21.28 31.59
CA CYS A 10 24.63 -22.32 30.54
C CYS A 10 23.67 -22.05 29.35
N VAL A 11 24.19 -21.58 28.21
CA VAL A 11 24.51 -22.33 26.98
C VAL A 11 23.30 -22.56 26.05
N VAL A 12 23.29 -21.74 24.98
CA VAL A 12 22.60 -21.95 23.71
C VAL A 12 23.35 -23.03 22.92
N VAL A 13 22.67 -24.07 22.46
CA VAL A 13 23.21 -25.02 21.47
C VAL A 13 22.58 -24.75 20.11
N LEU A 14 23.37 -24.16 19.22
CA LEU A 14 23.22 -24.24 17.77
C LEU A 14 23.76 -25.59 17.31
N ALA A 15 22.98 -26.33 16.51
CA ALA A 15 23.50 -27.46 15.74
C ALA A 15 23.09 -27.32 14.27
N ARG A 16 24.06 -26.84 13.47
CA ARG A 16 24.16 -27.04 12.03
C ARG A 16 24.93 -28.35 11.83
N LEU A 17 24.36 -29.34 11.14
CA LEU A 17 25.15 -30.39 10.50
C LEU A 17 24.63 -30.68 9.10
N ARG A 18 25.61 -30.77 8.20
CA ARG A 18 25.57 -30.91 6.75
C ARG A 18 25.69 -32.39 6.37
N GLU A 19 24.92 -32.78 5.36
CA GLU A 19 25.06 -33.91 4.41
C GLU A 19 25.61 -35.27 4.88
N SER A 20 24.80 -36.33 4.70
CA SER A 20 25.28 -37.53 4.03
C SER A 20 24.14 -38.26 3.30
N LYS A 21 24.33 -38.47 2.00
CA LYS A 21 23.57 -39.39 1.15
C LYS A 21 23.65 -40.81 1.73
N LYS A 22 22.52 -41.52 1.84
CA LYS A 22 22.42 -42.95 1.48
C LYS A 22 20.96 -43.36 1.27
N ARG A 23 20.68 -43.78 0.04
CA ARG A 23 19.51 -44.55 -0.40
C ARG A 23 19.48 -45.87 0.36
N PHE A 24 18.35 -46.23 0.95
CA PHE A 24 17.93 -47.63 1.07
C PHE A 24 16.40 -47.69 1.15
N SER A 25 15.78 -48.21 0.11
CA SER A 25 14.40 -48.67 0.12
C SER A 25 14.34 -50.04 0.80
N LEU A 26 13.33 -50.29 1.64
CA LEU A 26 12.60 -51.57 1.63
C LEU A 26 11.36 -51.49 2.53
N PHE A 27 10.28 -52.02 1.96
CA PHE A 27 8.97 -52.34 2.51
C PHE A 27 8.96 -52.85 3.95
N GLY A 28 7.90 -52.49 4.70
CA GLY A 28 7.55 -53.17 5.96
C GLY A 28 6.27 -52.61 6.59
N GLU A 29 5.23 -53.44 6.60
CA GLU A 29 3.86 -53.18 7.07
C GLU A 29 3.75 -52.67 8.51
N ILE A 30 2.80 -51.75 8.74
CA ILE A 30 2.38 -51.31 10.07
C ILE A 30 1.30 -52.28 10.58
N ARG A 31 1.61 -53.09 11.59
CA ARG A 31 0.62 -53.82 12.40
C ARG A 31 0.51 -53.19 13.78
N PRO A 32 -0.71 -53.05 14.34
CA PRO A 32 -0.91 -52.51 15.67
C PRO A 32 -0.51 -53.55 16.73
N TYR A 33 0.32 -53.15 17.70
CA TYR A 33 0.61 -53.96 18.86
C TYR A 33 -0.49 -53.79 19.92
N THR A 34 -1.25 -54.86 20.13
CA THR A 34 -2.08 -55.11 21.31
C THR A 34 -1.18 -55.58 22.44
N VAL A 35 -1.14 -54.84 23.55
CA VAL A 35 -0.44 -55.28 24.77
C VAL A 35 -1.43 -56.03 25.66
N TRP A 36 -1.11 -57.30 25.89
CA TRP A 36 -1.82 -58.22 26.77
C TRP A 36 -1.15 -58.17 28.16
N PHE A 37 -1.93 -57.93 29.22
CA PHE A 37 -1.47 -58.01 30.61
C PHE A 37 -1.98 -59.32 31.23
N PRO A 38 -1.12 -60.23 31.73
CA PRO A 38 -1.56 -61.35 32.53
C PRO A 38 -1.59 -61.00 34.03
N ASP A 39 -2.61 -61.56 34.67
CA ASP A 39 -2.91 -61.72 36.09
C ASP A 39 -1.83 -61.36 37.12
N LEU A 40 -2.22 -60.51 38.07
CA LEU A 40 -1.77 -60.60 39.46
C LEU A 40 -2.98 -60.45 40.39
N GLU A 41 -3.46 -61.60 40.84
CA GLU A 41 -4.39 -61.75 41.94
C GLU A 41 -3.82 -61.18 43.25
N LYS A 42 -4.72 -60.57 44.03
CA LYS A 42 -4.78 -60.51 45.50
C LYS A 42 -3.62 -59.84 46.24
N HIS A 43 -3.84 -58.57 46.60
CA HIS A 43 -3.43 -58.06 47.91
C HIS A 43 -4.52 -57.19 48.54
N THR A 44 -5.16 -57.80 49.54
CA THR A 44 -5.71 -57.23 50.77
C THR A 44 -5.97 -55.71 50.84
N GLU A 45 -7.26 -55.43 50.91
CA GLU A 45 -7.93 -54.22 51.38
C GLU A 45 -7.32 -53.69 52.70
N TYR A 46 -6.68 -52.52 52.64
CA TYR A 46 -6.32 -51.73 53.81
C TYR A 46 -7.24 -50.51 53.86
N VAL A 47 -8.25 -50.55 54.72
CA VAL A 47 -9.16 -49.45 55.02
C VAL A 47 -8.53 -48.59 56.12
N PRO A 48 -8.15 -47.33 55.86
CA PRO A 48 -7.77 -46.43 56.95
C PRO A 48 -9.04 -45.90 57.63
N GLU A 49 -9.14 -46.08 58.94
CA GLU A 49 -10.12 -45.41 59.80
C GLU A 49 -10.05 -43.88 59.64
N PRO A 50 -11.18 -43.15 59.77
CA PRO A 50 -11.22 -41.71 59.61
C PRO A 50 -10.61 -41.03 60.84
N SER A 51 -9.30 -40.79 60.79
CA SER A 51 -8.63 -39.93 61.75
C SER A 51 -9.04 -38.47 61.50
N ARG A 52 -9.79 -37.97 62.49
CA ARG A 52 -10.00 -36.57 62.90
C ARG A 52 -9.48 -35.52 61.92
N ALA A 53 -10.43 -34.84 61.29
CA ALA A 53 -10.28 -33.61 60.53
C ALA A 53 -9.26 -32.64 61.15
N CYS A 54 -8.09 -32.52 60.50
CA CYS A 54 -7.19 -31.41 60.72
C CYS A 54 -7.81 -30.16 60.07
N LYS A 55 -8.35 -29.26 60.90
CA LYS A 55 -8.99 -27.98 60.52
C LYS A 55 -8.01 -26.94 59.92
N VAL A 56 -6.82 -27.36 59.46
CA VAL A 56 -5.76 -26.46 58.97
C VAL A 56 -5.67 -26.46 57.42
N CYS A 57 -6.27 -27.43 56.72
CA CYS A 57 -6.14 -27.51 55.25
C CYS A 57 -7.26 -26.84 54.43
N ARG A 58 -8.22 -26.14 55.05
CA ARG A 58 -9.29 -25.40 54.31
C ARG A 58 -8.86 -24.00 53.85
N GLY A 59 -7.80 -23.42 54.42
CA GLY A 59 -7.27 -22.11 54.01
C GLY A 59 -6.41 -22.18 52.75
N MET A 60 -5.66 -23.26 52.55
CA MET A 60 -4.66 -23.38 51.47
C MET A 60 -5.27 -23.56 50.07
N SER A 61 -6.44 -24.19 49.95
CA SER A 61 -7.13 -24.38 48.66
C SER A 61 -7.83 -23.10 48.17
N MET A 62 -8.30 -22.26 49.10
CA MET A 62 -8.94 -20.97 48.79
C MET A 62 -7.90 -19.92 48.35
N VAL A 63 -6.75 -19.85 49.02
CA VAL A 63 -5.64 -18.97 48.64
C VAL A 63 -5.04 -19.38 47.29
N TYR A 64 -4.89 -20.68 47.03
CA TYR A 64 -4.39 -21.18 45.74
C TYR A 64 -5.35 -20.85 44.58
N GLY A 65 -6.67 -20.98 44.78
CA GLY A 65 -7.67 -20.61 43.77
C GLY A 65 -7.71 -19.10 43.47
N ILE A 66 -7.47 -18.25 44.48
CA ILE A 66 -7.39 -16.79 44.31
C ILE A 66 -6.08 -16.41 43.60
N CYS A 67 -4.94 -17.00 43.95
CA CYS A 67 -3.65 -16.77 43.28
C CYS A 67 -3.67 -17.19 41.80
N VAL A 68 -4.32 -18.30 41.45
CA VAL A 68 -4.46 -18.74 40.04
C VAL A 68 -5.38 -17.81 39.25
N ARG A 69 -6.45 -17.26 39.86
CA ARG A 69 -7.34 -16.28 39.22
C ARG A 69 -6.66 -14.92 39.02
N ILE A 70 -5.88 -14.45 39.99
CA ILE A 70 -5.08 -13.23 39.87
C ILE A 70 -3.99 -13.42 38.81
N GLY A 71 -3.32 -14.57 38.77
CA GLY A 71 -2.32 -14.89 37.74
C GLY A 71 -2.91 -14.95 36.33
N ARG A 72 -4.12 -15.51 36.17
CA ARG A 72 -4.84 -15.50 34.88
C ARG A 72 -5.28 -14.10 34.46
N LEU A 73 -5.78 -13.28 35.39
CA LEU A 73 -6.15 -11.88 35.09
C LEU A 73 -4.92 -11.04 34.75
N ALA A 74 -3.81 -11.22 35.46
CA ALA A 74 -2.54 -10.54 35.15
C ALA A 74 -1.98 -10.95 33.79
N ALA A 75 -2.03 -12.25 33.44
CA ALA A 75 -1.61 -12.73 32.12
C ALA A 75 -2.50 -12.20 30.98
N VAL A 76 -3.82 -12.09 31.19
CA VAL A 76 -4.75 -11.49 30.22
C VAL A 76 -4.51 -9.99 30.08
N SER A 77 -4.28 -9.26 31.18
CA SER A 77 -3.92 -7.83 31.14
C SER A 77 -2.58 -7.59 30.42
N ILE A 78 -1.58 -8.43 30.63
CA ILE A 78 -0.29 -8.35 29.92
C ILE A 78 -0.47 -8.64 28.42
N PHE A 79 -1.33 -9.60 28.04
CA PHE A 79 -1.63 -9.87 26.63
C PHE A 79 -2.37 -8.70 25.94
N LEU A 80 -3.30 -8.06 26.63
CA LEU A 80 -4.04 -6.89 26.11
C LEU A 80 -3.17 -5.64 25.98
N LEU A 81 -2.15 -5.49 26.83
CA LEU A 81 -1.18 -4.39 26.75
C LEU A 81 -0.21 -4.53 25.55
N ASN A 82 0.07 -5.76 25.09
CA ASN A 82 0.97 -5.98 23.95
C ASN A 82 0.30 -5.74 22.58
N SER A 83 -1.02 -5.85 22.46
CA SER A 83 -1.74 -5.52 21.22
C SER A 83 -1.91 -4.00 20.98
N GLY A 84 -1.71 -3.17 22.01
CA GLY A 84 -1.92 -1.72 21.93
C GLY A 84 -0.74 -0.93 21.37
N CYS A 85 0.51 -1.41 21.51
CA CYS A 85 1.67 -0.68 21.03
C CYS A 85 1.76 -0.66 19.49
N ALA A 86 1.37 -1.77 18.84
CA ALA A 86 1.41 -1.88 17.39
C ALA A 86 0.43 -0.91 16.69
N SER A 87 -0.79 -0.77 17.21
CA SER A 87 -1.78 0.17 16.65
C SER A 87 -1.38 1.64 16.87
N LEU A 88 -0.79 1.97 18.02
CA LEU A 88 -0.28 3.31 18.29
C LEU A 88 0.87 3.67 17.34
N MET A 89 1.83 2.76 17.13
CA MET A 89 2.94 3.00 16.19
C MET A 89 2.45 3.14 14.75
N SER A 90 1.51 2.30 14.32
CA SER A 90 0.85 2.39 13.00
C SER A 90 0.18 3.74 12.79
N SER A 91 -0.63 4.21 13.76
CA SER A 91 -1.30 5.51 13.67
C SER A 91 -0.35 6.71 13.64
N ALA A 92 0.78 6.63 14.37
CA ALA A 92 1.79 7.66 14.34
C ALA A 92 2.55 7.68 12.99
N ALA A 93 2.83 6.50 12.44
CA ALA A 93 3.48 6.36 11.14
C ALA A 93 2.58 6.85 10.00
N SER A 94 1.28 6.52 10.03
CA SER A 94 0.32 7.01 9.02
C SER A 94 0.17 8.53 9.09
N GLY A 95 -0.03 9.09 10.29
CA GLY A 95 -0.13 10.55 10.45
C GLY A 95 1.16 11.28 10.04
N PHE A 96 2.33 10.68 10.25
CA PHE A 96 3.58 11.21 9.70
C PHE A 96 3.59 11.18 8.16
N ALA A 97 3.14 10.10 7.54
CA ALA A 97 3.10 9.95 6.08
C ALA A 97 2.15 10.96 5.41
N ASP A 98 1.00 11.24 6.03
CA ASP A 98 0.05 12.25 5.56
C ASP A 98 0.65 13.65 5.62
N ASN A 99 1.25 14.01 6.76
CA ASN A 99 1.93 15.30 6.94
C ASN A 99 3.11 15.47 5.99
N LEU A 100 3.87 14.40 5.74
CA LEU A 100 4.95 14.42 4.78
C LEU A 100 4.43 14.64 3.36
N SER A 101 3.34 13.95 2.97
CA SER A 101 2.73 14.12 1.64
C SER A 101 2.27 15.57 1.45
N ALA A 102 1.62 16.17 2.45
CA ALA A 102 1.25 17.57 2.43
C ALA A 102 2.46 18.51 2.34
N ALA A 103 3.55 18.24 3.09
CA ALA A 103 4.76 19.04 3.03
C ALA A 103 5.45 18.97 1.65
N VAL A 104 5.45 17.81 1.00
CA VAL A 104 5.97 17.61 -0.35
C VAL A 104 5.12 18.36 -1.38
N LEU A 105 3.79 18.22 -1.35
CA LEU A 105 2.89 18.90 -2.29
C LEU A 105 2.95 20.43 -2.19
N ASN A 106 3.29 20.96 -1.02
CA ASN A 106 3.43 22.39 -0.78
C ASN A 106 4.88 22.91 -0.94
N GLN A 107 5.79 22.09 -1.44
CA GLN A 107 7.17 22.52 -1.71
C GLN A 107 7.27 23.22 -3.06
N ASN A 108 7.81 24.44 -3.08
CA ASN A 108 8.01 25.23 -4.29
C ASN A 108 9.36 24.99 -4.99
N ASP A 109 10.29 24.27 -4.34
CA ASP A 109 11.54 23.81 -4.94
C ASP A 109 11.51 22.30 -5.25
N PRO A 110 11.25 21.91 -6.52
CA PRO A 110 11.27 20.50 -6.93
C PRO A 110 12.60 19.80 -6.66
N GLU A 111 13.72 20.53 -6.64
CA GLU A 111 15.05 19.95 -6.45
C GLU A 111 15.24 19.47 -5.00
N THR A 112 14.76 20.27 -4.03
CA THR A 112 14.68 19.83 -2.62
C THR A 112 13.85 18.56 -2.47
N VAL A 113 12.72 18.44 -3.17
CA VAL A 113 11.90 17.21 -3.16
C VAL A 113 12.66 16.04 -3.79
N ARG A 114 13.28 16.25 -4.95
CA ARG A 114 14.06 15.23 -5.66
C ARG A 114 15.17 14.64 -4.79
N ASP A 115 15.89 15.49 -4.09
CA ASP A 115 17.06 15.10 -3.32
C ASP A 115 16.68 14.56 -1.93
N GLY A 116 15.56 15.03 -1.35
CA GLY A 116 15.08 14.63 -0.03
C GLY A 116 14.17 13.41 0.00
N ALA A 117 13.27 13.26 -0.98
CA ALA A 117 12.27 12.18 -1.02
C ALA A 117 12.86 10.76 -0.87
N PRO A 118 14.05 10.41 -1.43
CA PRO A 118 14.64 9.08 -1.26
C PRO A 118 14.82 8.65 0.20
N ALA A 119 15.13 9.58 1.10
CA ALA A 119 15.27 9.26 2.53
C ALA A 119 13.92 8.86 3.14
N TYR A 120 12.85 9.54 2.75
CA TYR A 120 11.50 9.23 3.22
C TYR A 120 10.93 7.95 2.61
N LEU A 121 11.28 7.61 1.36
CA LEU A 121 10.96 6.32 0.77
C LEU A 121 11.50 5.17 1.65
N LEU A 122 12.77 5.24 2.05
CA LEU A 122 13.40 4.26 2.94
C LEU A 122 12.81 4.26 4.36
N LEU A 123 12.34 5.41 4.84
CA LEU A 123 11.68 5.50 6.13
C LEU A 123 10.31 4.80 6.12
N LEU A 124 9.51 5.01 5.08
CA LEU A 124 8.24 4.31 4.90
C LEU A 124 8.46 2.80 4.75
N ASP A 125 9.50 2.40 4.02
CA ASP A 125 9.93 0.99 3.96
C ASP A 125 10.20 0.43 5.36
N SER A 126 10.96 1.17 6.19
CA SER A 126 11.29 0.75 7.55
C SER A 126 10.04 0.60 8.43
N PHE A 127 9.03 1.45 8.26
CA PHE A 127 7.77 1.29 8.98
C PHE A 127 6.99 0.07 8.48
N LEU A 128 7.01 -0.21 7.17
CA LEU A 128 6.35 -1.37 6.58
C LEU A 128 7.02 -2.70 6.96
N GLU A 129 8.32 -2.72 7.25
CA GLU A 129 8.98 -3.90 7.85
C GLU A 129 8.36 -4.27 9.21
N GLY A 130 7.95 -3.27 10.00
CA GLY A 130 7.29 -3.47 11.29
C GLY A 130 5.77 -3.66 11.20
N SER A 131 5.13 -3.20 10.14
CA SER A 131 3.67 -3.21 9.95
C SER A 131 3.30 -3.47 8.48
N PRO A 132 3.59 -4.68 7.95
CA PRO A 132 3.51 -4.96 6.51
C PRO A 132 2.08 -4.96 5.96
N ASP A 133 1.08 -5.17 6.81
CA ASP A 133 -0.33 -5.21 6.45
C ASP A 133 -1.07 -3.90 6.81
N ASP A 134 -0.38 -2.83 7.20
CA ASP A 134 -1.01 -1.52 7.44
C ASP A 134 -1.43 -0.91 6.09
N PRO A 135 -2.74 -0.80 5.81
CA PRO A 135 -3.20 -0.33 4.52
C PRO A 135 -2.94 1.16 4.29
N ALA A 136 -2.99 1.99 5.33
CA ALA A 136 -2.77 3.43 5.21
C ALA A 136 -1.30 3.71 4.89
N LEU A 137 -0.40 3.04 5.61
CA LEU A 137 1.04 3.15 5.37
C LEU A 137 1.44 2.61 3.99
N ASN A 138 0.85 1.49 3.56
CA ASN A 138 1.04 0.96 2.21
C ASN A 138 0.54 1.94 1.13
N ALA A 139 -0.63 2.57 1.31
CA ALA A 139 -1.14 3.56 0.37
C ALA A 139 -0.26 4.81 0.28
N ALA A 140 0.20 5.32 1.42
CA ALA A 140 1.11 6.47 1.45
C ALA A 140 2.46 6.16 0.80
N ALA A 141 3.04 4.99 1.08
CA ALA A 141 4.25 4.52 0.41
C ALA A 141 4.04 4.39 -1.10
N ALA A 142 2.91 3.83 -1.53
CA ALA A 142 2.58 3.72 -2.94
C ALA A 142 2.54 5.08 -3.65
N ASN A 143 1.86 6.06 -3.06
CA ASN A 143 1.78 7.41 -3.63
C ASN A 143 3.16 8.05 -3.73
N LEU A 144 3.97 8.02 -2.66
CA LEU A 144 5.29 8.64 -2.68
C LEU A 144 6.24 7.96 -3.68
N TYR A 145 6.25 6.63 -3.75
CA TYR A 145 7.04 5.89 -4.74
C TYR A 145 6.55 6.16 -6.17
N ALA A 146 5.25 6.24 -6.41
CA ALA A 146 4.65 6.51 -7.71
C ALA A 146 5.03 7.92 -8.21
N THR A 147 4.81 8.95 -7.38
CA THR A 147 5.15 10.34 -7.71
C THR A 147 6.65 10.48 -7.95
N TYR A 148 7.48 9.94 -7.05
CA TYR A 148 8.94 10.05 -7.21
C TYR A 148 9.43 9.32 -8.46
N GLY A 149 8.96 8.08 -8.68
CA GLY A 149 9.33 7.29 -9.85
C GLY A 149 8.88 7.91 -11.18
N ALA A 150 7.73 8.57 -11.20
CA ALA A 150 7.20 9.20 -12.41
C ALA A 150 7.84 10.56 -12.73
N VAL A 151 8.16 11.37 -11.71
CA VAL A 151 8.58 12.77 -11.89
C VAL A 151 10.10 12.93 -11.85
N PHE A 152 10.79 12.17 -11.01
CA PHE A 152 12.18 12.45 -10.62
C PHE A 152 13.17 11.35 -11.02
N ALA A 153 12.71 10.18 -11.47
CA ALA A 153 13.59 9.11 -11.93
C ALA A 153 13.87 9.25 -13.44
N GLU A 154 15.03 9.84 -13.78
CA GLU A 154 15.46 10.03 -15.18
C GLU A 154 15.90 8.73 -15.85
N ASP A 155 16.51 7.81 -15.10
CA ASP A 155 16.91 6.49 -15.59
C ASP A 155 15.67 5.59 -15.75
N PRO A 156 15.33 5.10 -16.96
CA PRO A 156 14.11 4.32 -17.19
C PRO A 156 14.04 3.06 -16.33
N GLU A 157 15.17 2.40 -16.13
CA GLU A 157 15.26 1.18 -15.36
C GLU A 157 15.07 1.45 -13.84
N ARG A 158 15.53 2.59 -13.34
CA ARG A 158 15.19 3.08 -12.01
C ARG A 158 13.71 3.45 -11.88
N ALA A 159 13.13 4.14 -12.87
CA ALA A 159 11.71 4.49 -12.87
C ALA A 159 10.85 3.23 -12.76
N ARG A 160 11.12 2.20 -13.58
CA ARG A 160 10.45 0.90 -13.55
C ARG A 160 10.45 0.27 -12.16
N ARG A 161 11.63 0.13 -11.54
CA ARG A 161 11.76 -0.47 -10.20
C ARG A 161 10.97 0.29 -9.12
N LEU A 162 10.99 1.61 -9.19
CA LEU A 162 10.28 2.46 -8.22
C LEU A 162 8.76 2.34 -8.40
N THR A 163 8.26 2.37 -9.64
CA THR A 163 6.83 2.25 -9.91
C THR A 163 6.31 0.83 -9.68
N GLU A 164 7.12 -0.21 -9.90
CA GLU A 164 6.78 -1.60 -9.53
C GLU A 164 6.60 -1.72 -8.01
N ARG A 165 7.50 -1.09 -7.26
CA ARG A 165 7.39 -1.02 -5.80
C ARG A 165 6.16 -0.24 -5.35
N ALA A 166 5.86 0.90 -5.98
CA ALA A 166 4.64 1.67 -5.74
C ALA A 166 3.39 0.82 -5.91
N ARG A 167 3.29 0.14 -7.06
CA ARG A 167 2.16 -0.74 -7.40
C ARG A 167 2.03 -1.90 -6.43
N ARG A 168 3.14 -2.50 -5.99
CA ARG A 168 3.11 -3.56 -4.97
C ARG A 168 2.50 -3.07 -3.66
N TYR A 169 2.89 -1.89 -3.19
CA TYR A 169 2.33 -1.30 -1.97
C TYR A 169 0.84 -0.97 -2.12
N SER A 170 0.42 -0.37 -3.23
CA SER A 170 -1.01 -0.06 -3.41
C SER A 170 -1.87 -1.31 -3.54
N SER A 171 -1.40 -2.34 -4.27
CA SER A 171 -2.08 -3.63 -4.36
C SER A 171 -2.21 -4.30 -2.99
N LYS A 172 -1.19 -4.16 -2.13
CA LYS A 172 -1.23 -4.67 -0.76
C LYS A 172 -2.26 -3.92 0.08
N ALA A 173 -2.30 -2.59 0.01
CA ALA A 173 -3.29 -1.76 0.69
C ALA A 173 -4.73 -2.15 0.26
N MET A 174 -4.94 -2.27 -1.06
CA MET A 174 -6.21 -2.71 -1.63
C MET A 174 -6.60 -4.11 -1.14
N CYS A 175 -5.69 -5.09 -1.21
CA CYS A 175 -5.98 -6.47 -0.78
C CYS A 175 -6.37 -6.55 0.70
N VAL A 176 -5.75 -5.74 1.56
CA VAL A 176 -6.10 -5.67 2.99
C VAL A 176 -7.49 -5.05 3.21
N LYS A 177 -7.84 -4.01 2.45
CA LYS A 177 -9.12 -3.28 2.63
C LYS A 177 -10.29 -3.91 1.87
N TYR A 178 -10.01 -4.54 0.75
CA TYR A 178 -10.99 -5.10 -0.16
C TYR A 178 -10.51 -6.44 -0.70
N LYS A 179 -10.95 -7.53 -0.04
CA LYS A 179 -10.45 -8.88 -0.30
C LYS A 179 -10.48 -9.33 -1.78
N PRO A 180 -11.51 -9.01 -2.59
CA PRO A 180 -11.51 -9.37 -4.02
C PRO A 180 -10.32 -8.80 -4.80
N SER A 181 -9.76 -7.67 -4.38
CA SER A 181 -8.61 -7.06 -5.05
C SER A 181 -7.30 -7.83 -4.93
N CYS A 182 -7.21 -8.79 -4.00
CA CYS A 182 -6.03 -9.65 -3.88
C CYS A 182 -5.76 -10.48 -5.14
N ASP A 183 -6.80 -10.73 -5.94
CA ASP A 183 -6.75 -11.58 -7.14
C ASP A 183 -6.81 -10.75 -8.44
N TRP A 184 -6.80 -9.42 -8.38
CA TRP A 184 -6.94 -8.55 -9.56
C TRP A 184 -5.82 -8.71 -10.60
N VAL A 185 -4.61 -9.11 -10.17
CA VAL A 185 -3.47 -9.25 -11.07
C VAL A 185 -3.72 -10.40 -12.07
N GLY A 186 -3.77 -10.07 -13.36
CA GLY A 186 -4.05 -11.02 -14.43
C GLY A 186 -5.53 -11.44 -14.54
N MET A 187 -6.42 -10.82 -13.77
CA MET A 187 -7.86 -11.09 -13.83
C MET A 187 -8.45 -10.61 -15.17
N PRO A 188 -9.29 -11.43 -15.84
CA PRO A 188 -10.02 -10.99 -17.03
C PRO A 188 -10.86 -9.74 -16.75
N PHE A 189 -10.97 -8.84 -17.71
CA PHE A 189 -11.64 -7.55 -17.53
C PHE A 189 -13.09 -7.67 -17.03
N ASP A 190 -13.88 -8.59 -17.57
CA ASP A 190 -15.28 -8.78 -17.15
C ASP A 190 -15.40 -9.24 -15.69
N GLU A 191 -14.50 -10.13 -15.25
CA GLU A 191 -14.43 -10.58 -13.85
C GLU A 191 -13.96 -9.45 -12.93
N TYR A 192 -12.96 -8.69 -13.36
CA TYR A 192 -12.46 -7.51 -12.65
C TYR A 192 -13.54 -6.47 -12.44
N SER A 193 -14.24 -6.11 -13.52
CA SER A 193 -15.32 -5.12 -13.52
C SER A 193 -16.43 -5.50 -12.55
N ALA A 194 -16.82 -6.78 -12.51
CA ALA A 194 -17.82 -7.28 -11.57
C ALA A 194 -17.41 -7.11 -10.10
N THR A 195 -16.11 -7.04 -9.79
CA THR A 195 -15.67 -6.77 -8.41
C THR A 195 -15.81 -5.30 -8.00
N LEU A 196 -15.93 -4.36 -8.93
CA LEU A 196 -15.91 -2.92 -8.62
C LEU A 196 -17.19 -2.46 -7.89
N ASP A 197 -18.31 -3.16 -8.10
CA ASP A 197 -19.60 -2.87 -7.43
C ASP A 197 -19.51 -2.98 -5.90
N GLY A 198 -18.61 -3.83 -5.39
CA GLY A 198 -18.37 -3.99 -3.96
C GLY A 198 -17.51 -2.87 -3.34
N LEU A 199 -16.96 -1.97 -4.16
CA LEU A 199 -16.27 -0.79 -3.67
C LEU A 199 -17.28 0.25 -3.17
N GLY A 200 -16.85 1.10 -2.25
CA GLY A 200 -17.66 2.15 -1.63
C GLY A 200 -16.75 3.15 -0.96
N GLU A 201 -17.32 4.21 -0.39
CA GLU A 201 -16.60 5.39 0.12
C GLU A 201 -15.38 5.07 1.00
N LYS A 202 -15.50 4.11 1.92
CA LYS A 202 -14.40 3.65 2.79
C LYS A 202 -13.17 3.08 2.05
N HIS A 203 -13.28 2.80 0.75
CA HIS A 203 -12.21 2.30 -0.09
C HIS A 203 -11.59 3.39 -0.99
N ALA A 204 -12.16 4.59 -1.06
CA ALA A 204 -11.82 5.62 -2.04
C ALA A 204 -10.31 5.94 -2.05
N ASP A 205 -9.70 6.21 -0.89
CA ASP A 205 -8.28 6.54 -0.79
C ASP A 205 -7.36 5.43 -1.33
N PHE A 206 -7.72 4.17 -1.04
CA PHE A 206 -6.96 3.00 -1.48
C PHE A 206 -7.13 2.75 -2.98
N VAL A 207 -8.34 2.99 -3.49
CA VAL A 207 -8.65 2.94 -4.92
C VAL A 207 -7.84 4.00 -5.67
N TYR A 208 -7.81 5.24 -5.17
CA TYR A 208 -7.02 6.33 -5.73
C TYR A 208 -5.54 5.98 -5.76
N ALA A 209 -4.96 5.58 -4.61
CA ALA A 209 -3.56 5.20 -4.52
C ALA A 209 -3.21 4.03 -5.46
N HIS A 210 -4.11 3.06 -5.62
CA HIS A 210 -3.92 1.95 -6.54
C HIS A 210 -4.02 2.34 -8.01
N GLY A 211 -4.98 3.19 -8.37
CA GLY A 211 -5.11 3.73 -9.72
C GLY A 211 -3.87 4.51 -10.13
N VAL A 212 -3.43 5.46 -9.30
CA VAL A 212 -2.24 6.29 -9.57
C VAL A 212 -0.97 5.44 -9.65
N ALA A 213 -0.73 4.56 -8.68
CA ALA A 213 0.46 3.70 -8.68
C ALA A 213 0.47 2.73 -9.88
N SER A 214 -0.69 2.23 -10.30
CA SER A 214 -0.79 1.34 -11.46
C SER A 214 -0.61 2.11 -12.78
N LEU A 215 -1.20 3.30 -12.93
CA LEU A 215 -1.01 4.12 -14.13
C LEU A 215 0.45 4.59 -14.28
N THR A 216 1.10 4.98 -13.19
CA THR A 216 2.54 5.33 -13.20
C THR A 216 3.41 4.13 -13.53
N TYR A 217 3.08 2.94 -13.01
CA TYR A 217 3.71 1.68 -13.43
C TYR A 217 3.55 1.43 -14.93
N ILE A 218 2.32 1.51 -15.46
CA ILE A 218 2.06 1.28 -16.89
C ILE A 218 2.84 2.28 -17.75
N ARG A 219 2.91 3.56 -17.34
CA ARG A 219 3.70 4.58 -18.05
C ARG A 219 5.20 4.25 -18.08
N ALA A 220 5.78 3.82 -16.96
CA ALA A 220 7.19 3.40 -16.91
C ALA A 220 7.45 2.07 -17.66
N HIS A 221 6.40 1.32 -17.96
CA HIS A 221 6.42 0.04 -18.67
C HIS A 221 5.70 0.11 -20.02
N SER A 222 5.73 1.28 -20.68
CA SER A 222 4.97 1.51 -21.92
C SER A 222 5.43 0.65 -23.12
N ASP A 223 6.58 0.00 -23.01
CA ASP A 223 7.12 -0.97 -23.97
C ASP A 223 6.62 -2.41 -23.71
N ASP A 224 5.95 -2.66 -22.58
CA ASP A 224 5.37 -3.95 -22.21
C ASP A 224 3.88 -4.00 -22.55
N TYR A 225 3.53 -4.81 -23.55
CA TYR A 225 2.13 -4.98 -23.98
C TYR A 225 1.24 -5.57 -22.88
N VAL A 226 1.80 -6.31 -21.91
CA VAL A 226 1.05 -6.86 -20.78
C VAL A 226 0.65 -5.72 -19.83
N ALA A 227 1.54 -4.77 -19.58
CA ALA A 227 1.22 -3.58 -18.78
C ALA A 227 0.16 -2.71 -19.49
N LEU A 228 0.30 -2.48 -20.79
CA LEU A 228 -0.68 -1.71 -21.57
C LEU A 228 -2.08 -2.35 -21.59
N ALA A 229 -2.17 -3.68 -21.50
CA ALA A 229 -3.45 -4.39 -21.47
C ALA A 229 -4.29 -4.10 -20.22
N GLU A 230 -3.73 -3.50 -19.18
CA GLU A 230 -4.43 -3.14 -17.94
C GLU A 230 -5.01 -1.72 -17.95
N LEU A 231 -4.76 -0.93 -19.01
CA LEU A 231 -5.34 0.42 -19.14
C LEU A 231 -6.88 0.44 -19.01
N PRO A 232 -7.64 -0.50 -19.63
CA PRO A 232 -9.10 -0.54 -19.45
C PRO A 232 -9.52 -0.82 -18.00
N HIS A 233 -8.78 -1.67 -17.28
CA HIS A 233 -9.04 -1.93 -15.86
C HIS A 233 -8.87 -0.66 -15.03
N MET A 234 -7.84 0.12 -15.30
CA MET A 234 -7.60 1.39 -14.60
C MET A 234 -8.64 2.45 -14.95
N GLU A 235 -9.09 2.54 -16.21
CA GLU A 235 -10.20 3.42 -16.59
C GLU A 235 -11.48 3.06 -15.82
N ALA A 236 -11.83 1.77 -15.73
CA ALA A 236 -12.99 1.30 -14.97
C ALA A 236 -12.85 1.59 -13.48
N LEU A 237 -11.67 1.37 -12.90
CA LEU A 237 -11.39 1.64 -11.49
C LEU A 237 -11.52 3.13 -11.15
N LEU A 238 -10.96 4.00 -11.98
CA LEU A 238 -11.03 5.46 -11.80
C LEU A 238 -12.45 6.00 -12.04
N THR A 239 -13.20 5.40 -12.96
CA THR A 239 -14.63 5.72 -13.11
C THR A 239 -15.39 5.35 -11.85
N ARG A 240 -15.14 4.15 -11.29
CA ARG A 240 -15.74 3.74 -10.01
C ARG A 240 -15.33 4.66 -8.86
N TYR A 241 -14.08 5.15 -8.84
CA TYR A 241 -13.62 6.12 -7.84
C TYR A 241 -14.54 7.35 -7.80
N LEU A 242 -14.87 7.94 -8.95
CA LEU A 242 -15.74 9.14 -9.02
C LEU A 242 -17.16 8.90 -8.50
N GLU A 243 -17.60 7.64 -8.39
CA GLU A 243 -18.92 7.30 -7.83
C GLU A 243 -18.89 7.11 -6.31
N ILE A 244 -17.71 6.87 -5.74
CA ILE A 244 -17.53 6.53 -4.32
C ILE A 244 -16.71 7.56 -3.55
N SER A 245 -16.06 8.51 -4.23
CA SER A 245 -15.23 9.54 -3.61
C SER A 245 -16.08 10.58 -2.87
N ASP A 246 -15.41 11.31 -1.98
CA ASP A 246 -15.96 12.50 -1.31
C ASP A 246 -15.66 13.80 -2.10
N GLY A 247 -15.00 13.68 -3.26
CA GLY A 247 -14.64 14.77 -4.14
C GLY A 247 -13.20 15.29 -4.01
N GLU A 248 -12.42 14.86 -3.02
CA GLU A 248 -11.11 15.49 -2.74
C GLU A 248 -10.12 15.37 -3.91
N SER A 249 -10.03 14.19 -4.54
CA SER A 249 -9.10 13.93 -5.67
C SER A 249 -9.80 13.82 -7.03
N ASP A 250 -11.09 14.17 -7.12
CA ASP A 250 -11.86 14.05 -8.36
C ASP A 250 -11.22 14.80 -9.53
N GLY A 251 -10.70 16.02 -9.29
CA GLY A 251 -10.03 16.81 -10.32
C GLY A 251 -8.82 16.08 -10.93
N SER A 252 -8.01 15.44 -10.09
CA SER A 252 -6.87 14.65 -10.56
C SER A 252 -7.33 13.38 -11.29
N VAL A 253 -8.40 12.73 -10.82
CA VAL A 253 -8.97 11.55 -11.50
C VAL A 253 -9.55 11.88 -12.86
N TYR A 254 -10.26 13.00 -12.98
CA TYR A 254 -10.70 13.51 -14.29
C TYR A 254 -9.52 13.81 -15.20
N THR A 255 -8.41 14.36 -14.68
CA THR A 255 -7.18 14.56 -15.48
C THR A 255 -6.63 13.22 -16.00
N PHE A 256 -6.55 12.19 -15.16
CA PHE A 256 -6.10 10.86 -15.59
C PHE A 256 -7.03 10.22 -16.63
N LEU A 257 -8.35 10.32 -16.44
CA LEU A 257 -9.33 9.84 -17.42
C LEU A 257 -9.22 10.62 -18.75
N GLY A 258 -8.92 11.92 -18.70
CA GLY A 258 -8.61 12.74 -19.86
C GLY A 258 -7.42 12.18 -20.64
N ILE A 259 -6.30 11.94 -19.95
CA ILE A 259 -5.08 11.34 -20.53
C ILE A 259 -5.40 9.98 -21.18
N LEU A 260 -6.13 9.11 -20.48
CA LEU A 260 -6.54 7.78 -20.96
C LEU A 260 -7.41 7.86 -22.23
N ALA A 261 -8.39 8.75 -22.26
CA ALA A 261 -9.26 8.94 -23.42
C ALA A 261 -8.51 9.49 -24.64
N THR A 262 -7.48 10.32 -24.43
CA THR A 262 -6.66 10.93 -25.50
C THR A 262 -5.37 10.17 -25.83
N LEU A 263 -5.07 9.08 -25.11
CA LEU A 263 -3.83 8.30 -25.27
C LEU A 263 -3.68 7.70 -26.68
N ARG A 264 -4.81 7.42 -27.35
CA ARG A 264 -4.84 6.95 -28.75
C ARG A 264 -5.37 8.07 -29.64
N PRO A 265 -4.80 8.25 -30.85
CA PRO A 265 -5.41 9.11 -31.86
C PRO A 265 -6.81 8.63 -32.29
N PRO A 266 -7.68 9.50 -32.83
CA PRO A 266 -9.02 9.13 -33.32
C PRO A 266 -9.00 7.94 -34.29
N ALA A 267 -8.01 7.89 -35.17
CA ALA A 267 -7.86 6.81 -36.15
C ALA A 267 -7.65 5.42 -35.52
N LEU A 268 -7.25 5.36 -34.25
CA LEU A 268 -7.02 4.14 -33.47
C LEU A 268 -8.03 3.96 -32.33
N GLY A 269 -9.17 4.66 -32.39
CA GLY A 269 -10.25 4.55 -31.42
C GLY A 269 -10.08 5.41 -30.16
N GLY A 270 -9.32 6.51 -30.25
CA GLY A 270 -9.29 7.53 -29.20
C GLY A 270 -10.62 8.25 -29.03
N GLU A 271 -10.97 8.59 -27.80
CA GLU A 271 -12.24 9.25 -27.43
C GLU A 271 -12.00 10.74 -27.14
N MET A 272 -11.47 11.47 -28.13
CA MET A 272 -10.94 12.84 -27.91
C MET A 272 -11.94 13.81 -27.27
N GLU A 273 -13.20 13.80 -27.70
CA GLU A 273 -14.24 14.67 -27.13
C GLU A 273 -14.55 14.32 -25.67
N LYS A 274 -14.52 13.03 -25.31
CA LYS A 274 -14.65 12.59 -23.92
C LYS A 274 -13.44 13.03 -23.10
N GLY A 275 -12.24 12.89 -23.67
CA GLY A 275 -11.01 13.36 -23.06
C GLY A 275 -11.01 14.87 -22.80
N ARG A 276 -11.46 15.67 -23.77
CA ARG A 276 -11.68 17.11 -23.62
C ARG A 276 -12.62 17.42 -22.47
N ALA A 277 -13.79 16.77 -22.43
CA ALA A 277 -14.76 16.97 -21.36
C ALA A 277 -14.18 16.66 -19.97
N TYR A 278 -13.34 15.61 -19.87
CA TYR A 278 -12.64 15.28 -18.64
C TYR A 278 -11.61 16.34 -18.22
N PHE A 279 -10.80 16.85 -19.15
CA PHE A 279 -9.86 17.93 -18.85
C PHE A 279 -10.57 19.22 -18.42
N GLU A 280 -11.61 19.63 -19.16
CA GLU A 280 -12.43 20.80 -18.82
C GLU A 280 -13.06 20.64 -17.42
N ARG A 281 -13.55 19.45 -17.10
CA ARG A 281 -14.11 19.15 -15.77
C ARG A 281 -13.06 19.20 -14.65
N ALA A 282 -11.86 18.69 -14.90
CA ALA A 282 -10.75 18.77 -13.95
C ALA A 282 -10.37 20.22 -13.63
N ILE A 283 -10.30 21.06 -14.68
CA ILE A 283 -10.03 22.51 -14.54
C ILE A 283 -11.15 23.19 -13.74
N GLU A 284 -12.41 22.86 -14.02
CA GLU A 284 -13.56 23.40 -13.30
C GLU A 284 -13.55 23.03 -11.81
N ILE A 285 -13.33 21.75 -11.46
CA ILE A 285 -13.32 21.26 -10.08
C ILE A 285 -12.22 21.94 -9.25
N SER A 286 -11.02 22.09 -9.83
CA SER A 286 -9.93 22.78 -9.15
C SER A 286 -10.15 24.30 -9.09
N GLY A 287 -11.08 24.86 -9.88
CA GLY A 287 -11.22 26.30 -10.08
C GLY A 287 -10.00 26.91 -10.79
N GLY A 288 -9.34 26.12 -11.64
CA GLY A 288 -8.10 26.49 -12.33
C GLY A 288 -6.85 26.51 -11.44
N ARG A 289 -6.93 26.00 -10.20
CA ARG A 289 -5.82 25.97 -9.24
C ARG A 289 -4.80 24.85 -9.51
N ASP A 290 -5.25 23.75 -10.11
CA ASP A 290 -4.38 22.67 -10.57
C ASP A 290 -3.98 22.95 -12.02
N LEU A 291 -2.73 23.35 -12.24
CA LEU A 291 -2.23 23.70 -13.58
C LEU A 291 -1.91 22.47 -14.43
N SER A 292 -1.76 21.30 -13.81
CA SER A 292 -1.39 20.06 -14.52
C SER A 292 -2.46 19.64 -15.53
N ALA A 293 -3.74 19.86 -15.22
CA ALA A 293 -4.85 19.55 -16.11
C ALA A 293 -4.75 20.29 -17.46
N LYS A 294 -4.34 21.58 -17.45
CA LYS A 294 -4.15 22.37 -18.67
C LYS A 294 -2.96 21.88 -19.49
N VAL A 295 -1.87 21.54 -18.81
CA VAL A 295 -0.66 21.00 -19.45
C VAL A 295 -0.98 19.68 -20.15
N GLU A 296 -1.66 18.76 -19.47
CA GLU A 296 -2.03 17.47 -20.03
C GLU A 296 -3.10 17.61 -21.12
N PHE A 297 -4.00 18.59 -21.02
CA PHE A 297 -4.93 18.91 -22.09
C PHE A 297 -4.21 19.40 -23.35
N ALA A 298 -3.24 20.31 -23.22
CA ALA A 298 -2.42 20.76 -24.34
C ALA A 298 -1.60 19.61 -24.95
N ARG A 299 -1.01 18.75 -24.11
CA ARG A 299 -0.14 17.64 -24.50
C ARG A 299 -0.90 16.51 -25.19
N GLY A 300 -2.00 16.06 -24.58
CA GLY A 300 -2.76 14.88 -25.01
C GLY A 300 -3.81 15.16 -26.07
N TYR A 301 -4.48 16.31 -25.98
CA TYR A 301 -5.55 16.68 -26.92
C TYR A 301 -5.07 17.63 -28.01
N ALA A 302 -4.58 18.82 -27.62
CA ALA A 302 -4.35 19.90 -28.59
C ALA A 302 -3.26 19.54 -29.60
N ARG A 303 -2.15 18.97 -29.13
CA ARG A 303 -1.11 18.41 -30.02
C ARG A 303 -1.65 17.31 -30.93
N THR A 304 -2.32 16.29 -30.38
CA THR A 304 -2.83 15.15 -31.16
C THR A 304 -3.80 15.57 -32.29
N LEU A 305 -4.57 16.63 -32.08
CA LEU A 305 -5.50 17.18 -33.08
C LEU A 305 -4.95 18.35 -33.89
N TYR A 306 -3.67 18.70 -33.71
CA TYR A 306 -3.02 19.83 -34.36
C TYR A 306 -3.70 21.20 -34.09
N GLU A 307 -4.29 21.37 -32.90
CA GLU A 307 -4.97 22.58 -32.42
C GLU A 307 -3.96 23.54 -31.76
N ARG A 308 -3.17 24.24 -32.58
CA ARG A 308 -2.07 25.10 -32.10
C ARG A 308 -2.55 26.24 -31.21
N GLU A 309 -3.63 26.91 -31.58
CA GLU A 309 -4.16 28.05 -30.81
C GLU A 309 -4.60 27.62 -29.40
N LEU A 310 -5.24 26.45 -29.28
CA LEU A 310 -5.65 25.89 -28.00
C LEU A 310 -4.42 25.51 -27.16
N HIS A 311 -3.44 24.84 -27.78
CA HIS A 311 -2.17 24.48 -27.13
C HIS A 311 -1.49 25.71 -26.51
N ASP A 312 -1.27 26.75 -27.31
CA ASP A 312 -0.54 27.94 -26.86
C ASP A 312 -1.32 28.72 -25.81
N THR A 313 -2.65 28.80 -25.94
CA THR A 313 -3.52 29.46 -24.94
C THR A 313 -3.43 28.77 -23.58
N LEU A 314 -3.62 27.44 -23.54
CA LEU A 314 -3.58 26.67 -22.30
C LEU A 314 -2.22 26.80 -21.60
N LEU A 315 -1.12 26.70 -22.34
CA LEU A 315 0.22 26.74 -21.76
C LEU A 315 0.63 28.15 -21.34
N GLN A 316 0.22 29.19 -22.07
CA GLN A 316 0.46 30.58 -21.64
C GLN A 316 -0.31 30.91 -20.36
N GLU A 317 -1.53 30.40 -20.19
CA GLU A 317 -2.28 30.53 -18.94
C GLU A 317 -1.54 29.85 -17.77
N VAL A 318 -0.93 28.68 -18.00
CA VAL A 318 -0.10 27.99 -16.99
C VAL A 318 1.13 28.83 -16.63
N MET A 319 1.83 29.38 -17.63
CA MET A 319 3.01 30.23 -17.41
C MET A 319 2.70 31.53 -16.68
N ALA A 320 1.48 32.07 -16.84
CA ALA A 320 1.03 33.31 -16.21
C ALA A 320 0.43 33.13 -14.80
N ALA A 321 0.05 31.92 -14.43
CA ALA A 321 -0.58 31.63 -13.15
C ALA A 321 0.43 31.65 -11.97
N ASP A 322 -0.07 31.93 -10.77
CA ASP A 322 0.70 31.75 -9.54
C ASP A 322 0.79 30.25 -9.22
N ALA A 323 2.03 29.75 -9.09
CA ALA A 323 2.26 28.36 -8.78
C ALA A 323 2.06 28.05 -7.29
N GLU A 324 2.20 29.03 -6.39
CA GLU A 324 2.14 28.84 -4.93
C GLU A 324 0.70 28.72 -4.41
N VAL A 325 0.05 27.62 -4.75
CA VAL A 325 -1.30 27.29 -4.28
C VAL A 325 -1.24 26.15 -3.25
N PRO A 326 -1.85 26.28 -2.06
CA PRO A 326 -1.89 25.21 -1.08
C PRO A 326 -2.46 23.91 -1.66
N GLY A 327 -1.71 22.81 -1.51
CA GLY A 327 -2.03 21.49 -2.05
C GLY A 327 -1.55 21.23 -3.48
N PHE A 328 -1.17 22.27 -4.23
CA PHE A 328 -0.78 22.17 -5.64
C PHE A 328 0.58 22.81 -5.96
N THR A 329 1.31 23.32 -4.96
CA THR A 329 2.52 24.12 -5.21
C THR A 329 3.56 23.37 -6.03
N LEU A 330 3.94 22.17 -5.59
CA LEU A 330 4.93 21.35 -6.30
C LEU A 330 4.45 20.99 -7.71
N THR A 331 3.21 20.55 -7.83
CA THR A 331 2.63 20.12 -9.12
C THR A 331 2.50 21.28 -10.09
N ASN A 332 2.20 22.49 -9.60
CA ASN A 332 2.10 23.69 -10.42
C ASN A 332 3.48 24.19 -10.90
N VAL A 333 4.50 24.14 -10.03
CA VAL A 333 5.88 24.46 -10.44
C VAL A 333 6.37 23.48 -11.52
N LEU A 334 6.08 22.19 -11.36
CA LEU A 334 6.38 21.18 -12.37
C LEU A 334 5.58 21.40 -13.66
N ALA A 335 4.29 21.75 -13.56
CA ALA A 335 3.45 22.07 -14.71
C ALA A 335 3.97 23.28 -15.51
N GLN A 336 4.50 24.31 -14.84
CA GLN A 336 5.15 25.43 -15.52
C GLN A 336 6.43 25.03 -16.24
N ARG A 337 7.23 24.14 -15.65
CA ARG A 337 8.41 23.58 -16.33
C ARG A 337 8.00 22.82 -17.59
N ASP A 338 7.01 21.93 -17.48
CA ASP A 338 6.48 21.16 -18.60
C ASP A 338 5.85 22.06 -19.68
N ALA A 339 5.14 23.11 -19.28
CA ALA A 339 4.55 24.09 -20.20
C ALA A 339 5.61 24.84 -20.99
N ALA A 340 6.71 25.25 -20.34
CA ALA A 340 7.83 25.90 -21.01
C ALA A 340 8.47 24.98 -22.06
N GLU A 341 8.66 23.69 -21.76
CA GLU A 341 9.19 22.71 -22.70
C GLU A 341 8.24 22.46 -23.88
N LEU A 342 6.93 22.38 -23.62
CA LEU A 342 5.92 22.20 -24.65
C LEU A 342 5.81 23.43 -25.58
N LEU A 343 5.91 24.65 -25.04
CA LEU A 343 5.95 25.88 -25.84
C LEU A 343 7.24 25.95 -26.67
N ALA A 344 8.39 25.61 -26.09
CA ALA A 344 9.68 25.65 -26.79
C ALA A 344 9.76 24.67 -27.97
N SER A 345 9.06 23.54 -27.88
CA SER A 345 9.00 22.51 -28.93
C SER A 345 7.79 22.64 -29.86
N ALA A 346 6.98 23.70 -29.73
CA ALA A 346 5.73 23.84 -30.48
C ALA A 346 5.96 23.95 -32.00
N ASP A 347 6.91 24.78 -32.44
CA ASP A 347 7.18 25.00 -33.87
C ASP A 347 7.71 23.76 -34.60
N ASP A 348 8.39 22.85 -33.89
CA ASP A 348 8.86 21.59 -34.46
C ASP A 348 7.74 20.53 -34.55
N TYR A 349 6.66 20.71 -33.78
CA TYR A 349 5.56 19.75 -33.70
C TYR A 349 4.41 20.04 -34.68
N PHE A 350 4.00 21.31 -34.82
CA PHE A 350 2.86 21.74 -35.66
C PHE A 350 3.28 22.13 -37.08
#